data_AF-A0A8J2TMD4-F1
#
_entry.id   AF-A0A8J2TMD4-F1
#
_cell.length_a   1.000
_cell.length_b   1.000
_cell.length_c   1.000
_cell.angle_alpha   90.00
_cell.angle_beta   90.00
_cell.angle_gamma   90.00
#
_symmetry.space_group_name_H-M   'P 1'
#
loop_
_entity.id
_entity.type
_entity.pdbx_description
1 polymer ?
#
loop_
_entity_poly.entity_id
_entity_poly.type
_entity_poly.pdbx_seq_one_letter_code
_entity_poly.pdbx_strand_id
1 'polypeptide(L)'
;MEKGEEQKEVIRHHLQHIPFEEIFKKHEARIHYHIHKLGIHDTNREFYMEGLYALWIAYKNYRPEKGSMDTYFNYMIRFRLIDLIRKKTRQKEKEELYAEQQMIHETSGNRYGDSKKPIVDEYGIELVDSAFWEKLRSRLTNRQWTWVYHHIILEKPLKEIAEEQGVSYETVKGWGKEARKRIREMYKKSLEE
;
A
#
# COMPACT_ATOMS: atom_id res chain seq x y z
N MET A 1 61.47 -2.70 4.30
CA MET A 1 60.00 -2.83 4.18
C MET A 1 59.31 -2.90 5.54
N GLU A 2 59.95 -3.41 6.60
CA GLU A 2 59.36 -3.57 7.96
C GLU A 2 59.00 -2.27 8.70
N LYS A 3 59.82 -1.21 8.63
CA LYS A 3 59.55 0.05 9.35
C LYS A 3 58.23 0.74 8.97
N GLY A 4 57.75 0.49 7.75
CA GLY A 4 56.48 1.02 7.26
C GLY A 4 55.27 0.20 7.69
N GLU A 5 55.44 -1.03 8.17
CA GLU A 5 54.35 -1.87 8.70
C GLU A 5 54.19 -1.72 10.21
N GLU A 6 55.28 -1.51 10.95
CA GLU A 6 55.22 -1.13 12.37
C GLU A 6 54.50 0.21 12.58
N GLN A 7 54.76 1.23 11.75
CA GLN A 7 54.03 2.50 11.83
C GLN A 7 52.54 2.36 11.48
N LYS A 8 52.18 1.40 10.61
CA LYS A 8 50.78 1.09 10.25
C LYS A 8 50.04 0.44 11.41
N GLU A 9 50.69 -0.45 12.17
CA GLU A 9 50.10 -1.00 13.39
C GLU A 9 49.98 0.04 14.50
N VAL A 10 50.99 0.88 14.68
CA VAL A 10 50.99 1.94 15.72
C VAL A 10 49.88 2.97 15.48
N ILE A 11 49.62 3.39 14.23
CA ILE A 11 48.53 4.33 13.92
C ILE A 11 47.15 3.66 14.04
N ARG A 12 47.04 2.38 13.66
CA ARG A 12 45.83 1.57 13.86
C ARG A 12 45.53 1.37 15.36
N HIS A 13 46.57 1.28 16.18
CA HIS A 13 46.49 1.17 17.65
C HIS A 13 46.24 2.53 18.33
N HIS A 14 46.67 3.65 17.74
CA HIS A 14 46.45 4.98 18.34
C HIS A 14 45.00 5.48 18.17
N LEU A 15 44.32 5.08 17.09
CA LEU A 15 42.89 5.31 16.89
C LEU A 15 42.00 4.42 17.79
N GLN A 16 42.55 3.38 18.44
CA GLN A 16 41.81 2.59 19.44
C GLN A 16 41.62 3.31 20.78
N HIS A 17 42.19 4.50 20.98
CA HIS A 17 42.13 5.22 22.26
C HIS A 17 41.05 6.32 22.34
N ILE A 18 40.41 6.72 21.23
CA ILE A 18 39.28 7.66 21.28
C ILE A 18 38.00 6.84 21.31
N PRO A 19 37.19 6.92 22.38
CA PRO A 19 35.93 6.19 22.44
C PRO A 19 35.00 6.67 21.32
N PHE A 20 34.23 5.74 20.75
CA PHE A 20 33.33 6.07 19.64
C PHE A 20 32.32 7.14 20.03
N GLU A 21 31.93 7.21 21.29
CA GLU A 21 31.05 8.21 21.85
C GLU A 21 31.56 9.65 21.61
N GLU A 22 32.87 9.87 21.67
CA GLU A 22 33.47 11.18 21.39
C GLU A 22 33.46 11.51 19.90
N ILE A 23 33.76 10.51 19.07
CA ILE A 23 33.67 10.65 17.61
C ILE A 23 32.22 10.92 17.20
N PHE A 24 31.28 10.15 17.75
CA PHE A 24 29.86 10.30 17.51
C PHE A 24 29.39 11.72 17.87
N LYS A 25 29.72 12.22 19.08
CA LYS A 25 29.36 13.60 19.49
C LYS A 25 29.87 14.67 18.53
N LYS A 26 31.05 14.50 17.92
CA LYS A 26 31.62 15.45 16.95
C LYS A 26 30.99 15.35 15.55
N HIS A 27 30.43 14.19 15.20
CA HIS A 27 30.00 13.88 13.83
C HIS A 27 28.51 13.61 13.66
N GLU A 28 27.73 13.52 14.75
CA GLU A 28 26.27 13.27 14.74
C GLU A 28 25.52 14.25 13.82
N ALA A 29 25.87 15.55 13.89
CA ALA A 29 25.25 16.58 13.06
C ALA A 29 25.37 16.31 11.55
N ARG A 30 26.37 15.52 11.12
CA ARG A 30 26.54 15.15 9.69
C ARG A 30 25.47 14.18 9.24
N ILE A 31 25.00 13.30 10.12
CA ILE A 31 23.90 12.38 9.83
C ILE A 31 22.63 13.20 9.54
N HIS A 32 22.28 14.11 10.44
CA HIS A 32 21.15 15.02 10.27
C HIS A 32 21.31 15.88 9.00
N TYR A 33 22.49 16.46 8.79
CA TYR A 33 22.77 17.25 7.58
C TYR A 33 22.49 16.44 6.31
N HIS A 34 22.96 15.20 6.23
CA HIS A 34 22.74 14.36 5.04
C HIS A 34 21.29 13.92 4.87
N ILE A 35 20.58 13.60 5.96
CA ILE A 35 19.14 13.29 5.94
C ILE A 35 18.36 14.48 5.37
N HIS A 36 18.59 15.69 5.90
CA HIS A 36 17.93 16.90 5.42
C HIS A 36 18.32 17.24 3.97
N LYS A 37 19.62 17.16 3.63
CA LYS A 37 20.12 17.47 2.28
C LYS A 37 19.58 16.51 1.21
N LEU A 38 19.30 15.26 1.58
CA LEU A 38 18.70 14.26 0.69
C LEU A 38 17.16 14.37 0.64
N GLY A 39 16.55 15.31 1.38
CA GLY A 39 15.09 15.50 1.40
C GLY A 39 14.34 14.36 2.09
N ILE A 40 15.00 13.63 3.00
CA ILE A 40 14.43 12.45 3.64
C ILE A 40 13.53 12.88 4.81
N HIS A 41 12.28 12.43 4.80
CA HIS A 41 11.39 12.52 5.95
C HIS A 41 11.46 11.23 6.77
N ASP A 42 12.19 11.26 7.89
CA ASP A 42 12.55 10.07 8.65
C ASP A 42 11.71 9.90 9.93
N THR A 43 10.40 9.67 9.77
CA THR A 43 9.43 9.55 10.88
C THR A 43 9.82 8.47 11.88
N ASN A 44 10.33 7.33 11.39
CA ASN A 44 10.67 6.16 12.22
C ASN A 44 12.16 6.11 12.62
N ARG A 45 12.94 7.15 12.30
CA ARG A 45 14.40 7.24 12.55
C ARG A 45 15.23 6.14 11.86
N GLU A 46 14.72 5.49 10.83
CA GLU A 46 15.42 4.39 10.16
C GLU A 46 16.67 4.88 9.43
N PHE A 47 16.57 6.04 8.77
CA PHE A 47 17.71 6.64 8.08
C PHE A 47 18.74 7.18 9.07
N TYR A 48 18.29 7.74 10.19
CA TYR A 48 19.17 8.13 11.28
C TYR A 48 19.98 6.95 11.82
N MET A 49 19.35 5.81 12.09
CA MET A 49 20.03 4.61 12.56
C MET A 49 21.01 4.05 11.53
N GLU A 50 20.63 4.03 10.24
CA GLU A 50 21.55 3.62 9.17
C GLU A 50 22.75 4.57 9.06
N GLY A 51 22.54 5.88 9.23
CA GLY A 51 23.61 6.87 9.27
C GLY A 51 24.56 6.68 10.46
N LEU A 52 24.02 6.35 11.64
CA LEU A 52 24.80 6.03 12.84
C LEU A 52 25.64 4.77 12.62
N TYR A 53 25.03 3.72 12.05
CA TYR A 53 25.72 2.49 11.71
C TYR A 53 26.83 2.72 10.66
N ALA A 54 26.56 3.55 9.65
CA ALA A 54 27.54 3.94 8.65
C ALA A 54 28.74 4.65 9.28
N LEU A 55 28.49 5.56 10.24
CA LEU A 55 29.54 6.25 10.99
C LEU A 55 30.38 5.29 11.83
N TRP A 56 29.75 4.31 12.49
CA TRP A 56 30.45 3.27 13.24
C TRP A 56 31.35 2.39 12.35
N ILE A 57 30.85 1.97 11.18
CA ILE A 57 31.65 1.23 10.19
C ILE A 57 32.82 2.08 9.71
N ALA A 58 32.56 3.36 9.41
CA ALA A 58 33.58 4.27 8.93
C ALA A 58 34.67 4.48 9.99
N TYR A 59 34.30 4.64 11.25
CA TYR A 59 35.22 4.72 12.38
C TYR A 59 36.13 3.48 12.46
N LYS A 60 35.56 2.27 12.43
CA LYS A 60 36.33 1.01 12.52
C LYS A 60 37.27 0.76 11.34
N ASN A 61 36.91 1.26 10.15
CA ASN A 61 37.66 0.98 8.92
C ASN A 61 38.49 2.18 8.43
N TYR A 62 38.52 3.27 9.19
CA TYR A 62 39.24 4.47 8.79
C TYR A 62 40.74 4.19 8.63
N ARG A 63 41.31 4.77 7.57
CA ARG A 63 42.71 4.65 7.20
C ARG A 63 43.24 6.06 6.89
N PRO A 64 44.05 6.66 7.77
CA PRO A 64 44.55 8.02 7.59
C PRO A 64 45.29 8.25 6.27
N GLU A 65 45.88 7.19 5.70
CA GLU A 65 46.62 7.26 4.43
C GLU A 65 45.70 7.50 3.23
N LYS A 66 44.40 7.22 3.36
CA LYS A 66 43.42 7.35 2.27
C LYS A 66 42.73 8.72 2.23
N GLY A 67 43.03 9.60 3.19
CA GLY A 67 42.47 10.95 3.27
C GLY A 67 41.87 11.26 4.64
N SER A 68 41.25 12.44 4.76
CA SER A 68 40.74 12.92 6.04
C SER A 68 39.49 12.17 6.52
N MET A 69 39.42 11.98 7.84
CA MET A 69 38.32 11.30 8.54
C MET A 69 36.96 11.92 8.20
N ASP A 70 36.89 13.25 8.25
CA ASP A 70 35.69 14.03 7.93
C ASP A 70 35.13 13.73 6.54
N THR A 71 36.02 13.68 5.54
CA THR A 71 35.64 13.42 4.15
C THR A 71 35.14 11.99 4.02
N TYR A 72 35.86 11.04 4.64
CA TYR A 72 35.49 9.64 4.63
C TYR A 72 34.13 9.40 5.32
N PHE A 73 33.87 10.04 6.45
CA PHE A 73 32.60 9.93 7.18
C PHE A 73 31.44 10.51 6.38
N ASN A 74 31.60 11.71 5.80
CA ASN A 74 30.59 12.30 4.93
C ASN A 74 30.26 11.40 3.73
N TYR A 75 31.31 10.84 3.10
CA TYR A 75 31.16 9.91 2.00
C TYR A 75 30.39 8.66 2.43
N MET A 76 30.81 8.01 3.53
CA MET A 76 30.19 6.76 4.01
C MET A 76 28.75 6.96 4.43
N ILE A 77 28.44 7.99 5.22
CA ILE A 77 27.08 8.30 5.66
C ILE A 77 26.20 8.55 4.44
N ARG A 78 26.61 9.45 3.54
CA ARG A 78 25.83 9.78 2.33
C ARG A 78 25.61 8.54 1.45
N PHE A 79 26.64 7.72 1.25
CA PHE A 79 26.56 6.51 0.44
C PHE A 79 25.54 5.53 1.01
N ARG A 80 25.62 5.22 2.31
CA ARG A 80 24.69 4.29 2.97
C ARG A 80 23.25 4.78 2.97
N LEU A 81 23.02 6.09 3.15
CA LEU A 81 21.69 6.68 3.04
C LEU A 81 21.11 6.54 1.62
N ILE A 82 21.91 6.82 0.59
CA ILE A 82 21.47 6.65 -0.82
C ILE A 82 21.14 5.20 -1.12
N ASP A 83 21.94 4.25 -0.64
CA ASP A 83 21.66 2.82 -0.82
C ASP A 83 20.36 2.39 -0.13
N LEU A 84 20.09 2.93 1.06
CA LEU A 84 18.83 2.67 1.75
C LEU A 84 17.63 3.27 0.99
N ILE A 85 17.76 4.49 0.43
CA ILE A 85 16.73 5.07 -0.45
C ILE A 85 16.45 4.12 -1.61
N ARG A 86 17.48 3.70 -2.35
CA ARG A 86 17.34 2.79 -3.49
C ARG A 86 16.69 1.47 -3.11
N LYS A 87 17.06 0.91 -1.96
CA LYS A 87 16.46 -0.33 -1.44
C LYS A 87 14.96 -0.14 -1.18
N LYS A 88 14.58 0.95 -0.51
CA LYS A 88 13.18 1.26 -0.23
C LYS A 88 12.36 1.54 -1.49
N THR A 89 12.93 2.25 -2.46
CA THR A 89 12.27 2.49 -3.76
C THR A 89 11.95 1.17 -4.46
N ARG A 90 12.92 0.27 -4.58
CA ARG A 90 12.69 -1.06 -5.18
C ARG A 90 11.66 -1.89 -4.43
N GLN A 91 11.68 -1.82 -3.10
CA GLN A 91 10.70 -2.53 -2.27
C GLN A 91 9.28 -1.99 -2.53
N LYS A 92 9.12 -0.67 -2.58
CA LYS A 92 7.84 -0.01 -2.89
C LYS A 92 7.33 -0.38 -4.28
N GLU A 93 8.18 -0.33 -5.30
CA GLU A 93 7.82 -0.75 -6.66
C GLU A 93 7.34 -2.21 -6.69
N LYS A 94 8.02 -3.09 -5.95
CA LYS A 94 7.63 -4.50 -5.84
C LYS A 94 6.27 -4.68 -5.15
N GLU A 95 6.03 -3.94 -4.07
CA GLU A 95 4.76 -3.95 -3.34
C GLU A 95 3.61 -3.42 -4.22
N GLU A 96 3.84 -2.35 -4.97
CA GLU A 96 2.87 -1.80 -5.92
C GLU A 96 2.54 -2.81 -7.04
N LEU A 97 3.54 -3.51 -7.58
CA LEU A 97 3.32 -4.57 -8.57
C LEU A 97 2.52 -5.74 -8.01
N TYR A 98 2.81 -6.18 -6.78
CA TYR A 98 2.01 -7.24 -6.15
C TYR A 98 0.57 -6.80 -5.89
N ALA A 99 0.36 -5.57 -5.43
CA ALA A 99 -0.97 -5.03 -5.23
C ALA A 99 -1.75 -4.97 -6.56
N GLU A 100 -1.11 -4.53 -7.65
CA GLU A 100 -1.71 -4.53 -8.98
C GLU A 100 -2.07 -5.94 -9.45
N GLN A 101 -1.18 -6.92 -9.27
CA GLN A 101 -1.44 -8.32 -9.61
C GLN A 101 -2.60 -8.92 -8.82
N GLN A 102 -2.69 -8.64 -7.52
CA GLN A 102 -3.83 -9.08 -6.70
C GLN A 102 -5.14 -8.47 -7.20
N MET A 103 -5.15 -7.17 -7.51
CA MET A 103 -6.32 -6.51 -8.08
C MET A 103 -6.75 -7.08 -9.45
N ILE A 104 -5.79 -7.47 -10.30
CA ILE A 104 -6.05 -8.14 -11.60
C ILE A 104 -6.55 -9.58 -11.41
N HIS A 105 -6.19 -10.25 -10.32
CA HIS A 105 -6.71 -11.59 -10.04
C HIS A 105 -8.15 -11.52 -9.48
N GLU A 106 -8.49 -10.44 -8.77
CA GLU A 106 -9.81 -10.22 -8.17
C GLU A 106 -10.82 -9.54 -9.11
N THR A 107 -10.38 -9.02 -10.26
CA THR A 107 -11.23 -8.34 -11.28
C THR A 107 -10.81 -8.80 -12.67
N SER A 108 -11.68 -8.83 -13.70
CA SER A 108 -11.33 -9.24 -15.08
C SER A 108 -10.26 -8.38 -15.81
N GLY A 109 -9.63 -7.43 -15.13
CA GLY A 109 -8.59 -6.54 -15.68
C GLY A 109 -9.14 -5.34 -16.45
N ASN A 110 -10.44 -5.31 -16.77
CA ASN A 110 -11.10 -4.21 -17.46
C ASN A 110 -11.30 -3.01 -16.51
N ARG A 111 -10.94 -1.79 -16.97
CA ARG A 111 -11.05 -0.55 -16.19
C ARG A 111 -11.66 0.59 -17.00
N TYR A 112 -12.43 1.45 -16.34
CA TYR A 112 -12.87 2.71 -16.92
C TYR A 112 -11.64 3.62 -17.13
N GLY A 113 -11.40 4.03 -18.38
CA GLY A 113 -10.18 4.77 -18.77
C GLY A 113 -9.91 6.04 -17.96
N ASP A 114 -10.95 6.72 -17.49
CA ASP A 114 -10.81 8.01 -16.77
C ASP A 114 -10.74 7.85 -15.24
N SER A 115 -11.38 6.82 -14.68
CA SER A 115 -11.49 6.65 -13.22
C SER A 115 -10.62 5.52 -12.65
N LYS A 116 -9.98 4.71 -13.53
CA LYS A 116 -9.24 3.48 -13.19
C LYS A 116 -10.03 2.50 -12.30
N LYS A 117 -11.35 2.68 -12.19
CA LYS A 117 -12.22 1.80 -11.43
C LYS A 117 -12.38 0.48 -12.19
N PRO A 118 -12.39 -0.66 -11.47
CA PRO A 118 -12.69 -1.95 -12.07
C PRO A 118 -14.06 -1.89 -12.75
N ILE A 119 -14.12 -2.31 -14.02
CA ILE A 119 -15.38 -2.59 -14.71
C ILE A 119 -15.83 -3.95 -14.16
N VAL A 120 -16.94 -3.95 -13.43
CA VAL A 120 -17.58 -5.19 -13.01
C VAL A 120 -18.25 -5.77 -14.27
N ASP A 121 -17.85 -6.98 -14.68
CA ASP A 121 -18.51 -7.65 -15.79
C ASP A 121 -19.99 -7.87 -15.44
N GLU A 122 -20.87 -7.39 -16.32
CA GLU A 122 -22.34 -7.39 -16.17
C GLU A 122 -22.93 -8.82 -16.09
N TYR A 123 -22.11 -9.85 -16.33
CA TYR A 123 -22.48 -11.26 -16.37
C TYR A 123 -21.74 -12.08 -15.33
N GLY A 124 -22.12 -11.95 -14.06
CA GLY A 124 -21.66 -12.93 -13.06
C GLY A 124 -21.58 -12.39 -11.65
N ILE A 125 -22.60 -11.72 -11.14
CA ILE A 125 -22.78 -11.68 -9.70
C ILE A 125 -23.16 -13.11 -9.28
N GLU A 126 -22.16 -13.91 -8.88
CA GLU A 126 -22.41 -15.12 -8.13
C GLU A 126 -23.06 -14.70 -6.82
N LEU A 127 -24.39 -14.81 -6.78
CA LEU A 127 -25.16 -14.56 -5.59
C LEU A 127 -24.74 -15.60 -4.55
N VAL A 128 -23.92 -15.17 -3.57
CA VAL A 128 -23.28 -15.98 -2.50
C VAL A 128 -24.27 -16.90 -1.76
N ASP A 129 -25.56 -16.63 -1.84
CA ASP A 129 -26.63 -17.43 -1.26
C ASP A 129 -27.74 -17.73 -2.29
N SER A 130 -27.42 -18.55 -3.30
CA SER A 130 -28.35 -18.92 -4.38
C SER A 130 -29.70 -19.44 -3.83
N ALA A 131 -29.68 -20.19 -2.73
CA ALA A 131 -30.86 -20.71 -2.06
C ALA A 131 -31.76 -19.60 -1.49
N PHE A 132 -31.17 -18.56 -0.87
CA PHE A 132 -31.91 -17.39 -0.42
C PHE A 132 -32.60 -16.66 -1.57
N TRP A 133 -31.88 -16.43 -2.68
CA TRP A 133 -32.40 -15.71 -3.83
C TRP A 133 -33.46 -16.48 -4.59
N GLU A 134 -33.35 -17.81 -4.70
CA GLU A 134 -34.41 -18.66 -5.25
C GLU A 134 -35.67 -18.64 -4.37
N LYS A 135 -35.52 -18.73 -3.04
CA LYS A 135 -36.63 -18.60 -2.10
C LYS A 135 -37.30 -17.22 -2.21
N LEU A 136 -36.52 -16.16 -2.39
CA LEU A 136 -37.02 -14.80 -2.58
C LEU A 136 -37.79 -14.67 -3.90
N ARG A 137 -37.21 -15.18 -5.00
CA ARG A 137 -37.82 -15.17 -6.33
C ARG A 137 -39.15 -15.92 -6.35
N SER A 138 -39.25 -17.05 -5.66
CA SER A 138 -40.49 -17.86 -5.60
C SER A 138 -41.69 -17.12 -4.97
N ARG A 139 -41.44 -16.10 -4.15
CA ARG A 139 -42.49 -15.36 -3.40
C ARG A 139 -42.80 -13.98 -4.00
N LEU A 140 -41.97 -13.51 -4.93
CA LEU A 140 -42.17 -12.25 -5.64
C LEU A 140 -42.84 -12.51 -6.98
N THR A 141 -43.66 -11.57 -7.43
CA THR A 141 -44.18 -11.61 -8.80
C THR A 141 -43.07 -11.29 -9.80
N ASN A 142 -43.20 -11.73 -11.05
CA ASN A 142 -42.19 -11.45 -12.10
C ASN A 142 -41.81 -9.98 -12.16
N ARG A 143 -42.78 -9.05 -12.09
CA ARG A 143 -42.53 -7.60 -12.11
C ARG A 143 -41.74 -7.09 -10.88
N GLN A 144 -42.02 -7.64 -9.71
CA GLN A 144 -41.28 -7.33 -8.48
C GLN A 144 -39.86 -7.90 -8.54
N TRP A 145 -39.71 -9.12 -9.07
CA TRP A 145 -38.41 -9.73 -9.28
C TRP A 145 -37.58 -8.96 -10.31
N THR A 146 -38.19 -8.50 -11.42
CA THR A 146 -37.54 -7.61 -12.39
C THR A 146 -37.00 -6.36 -11.70
N TRP A 147 -37.78 -5.74 -10.81
CA TRP A 147 -37.26 -4.61 -10.04
C TRP A 147 -36.08 -5.01 -9.13
N VAL A 148 -36.17 -6.12 -8.38
CA VAL A 148 -35.08 -6.59 -7.52
C VAL A 148 -33.83 -6.88 -8.34
N TYR A 149 -33.95 -7.62 -9.44
CA TYR A 149 -32.82 -8.01 -10.27
C TYR A 149 -32.17 -6.80 -10.94
N HIS A 150 -32.94 -5.96 -11.65
CA HIS A 150 -32.34 -4.85 -12.37
C HIS A 150 -31.91 -3.70 -11.45
N HIS A 151 -32.64 -3.41 -10.37
CA HIS A 151 -32.32 -2.27 -9.50
C HIS A 151 -31.41 -2.61 -8.32
N ILE A 152 -31.59 -3.78 -7.69
CA ILE A 152 -30.83 -4.18 -6.49
C ILE A 152 -29.61 -5.01 -6.86
N ILE A 153 -29.73 -5.94 -7.82
CA ILE A 153 -28.60 -6.80 -8.22
C ILE A 153 -27.73 -6.10 -9.26
N LEU A 154 -28.31 -5.52 -10.31
CA LEU A 154 -27.57 -4.84 -11.39
C LEU A 154 -27.36 -3.33 -11.15
N GLU A 155 -27.82 -2.77 -10.03
CA GLU A 155 -27.73 -1.35 -9.67
C GLU A 155 -28.22 -0.35 -10.75
N LYS A 156 -29.09 -0.78 -11.68
CA LYS A 156 -29.57 0.09 -12.75
C LYS A 156 -30.46 1.22 -12.21
N PRO A 157 -30.35 2.43 -12.79
CA PRO A 157 -31.27 3.51 -12.45
C PRO A 157 -32.69 3.14 -12.90
N LEU A 158 -33.69 3.49 -12.08
CA LEU A 158 -35.11 3.16 -12.33
C LEU A 158 -35.63 3.67 -13.68
N LYS A 159 -35.00 4.70 -14.26
CA LYS A 159 -35.32 5.24 -15.59
C LYS A 159 -34.92 4.27 -16.71
N GLU A 160 -33.74 3.69 -16.63
CA GLU A 160 -33.25 2.71 -17.61
C GLU A 160 -34.10 1.43 -17.57
N ILE A 161 -34.49 0.98 -16.37
CA ILE A 161 -35.40 -0.16 -16.20
C ILE A 161 -36.78 0.12 -16.82
N ALA A 162 -37.28 1.35 -16.71
CA ALA A 162 -38.55 1.76 -17.28
C ALA A 162 -38.50 1.73 -18.82
N GLU A 163 -37.40 2.19 -19.40
CA GLU A 163 -37.13 2.15 -20.84
C GLU A 163 -36.99 0.71 -21.36
N GLU A 164 -36.18 -0.13 -20.70
CA GLU A 164 -35.98 -1.55 -21.04
C GLU A 164 -37.28 -2.36 -21.01
N GLN A 165 -38.16 -2.07 -20.05
CA GLN A 165 -39.41 -2.81 -19.85
C GLN A 165 -40.62 -2.15 -20.52
N GLY A 166 -40.44 -1.01 -21.19
CA GLY A 166 -41.50 -0.27 -21.87
C GLY A 166 -42.62 0.23 -20.95
N VAL A 167 -42.31 0.52 -19.67
CA VAL A 167 -43.28 0.99 -18.66
C VAL A 167 -42.93 2.38 -18.14
N SER A 168 -43.85 3.02 -17.43
CA SER A 168 -43.56 4.31 -16.79
C SER A 168 -42.64 4.16 -15.58
N TYR A 169 -41.83 5.19 -15.32
CA TYR A 169 -40.99 5.28 -14.11
C TYR A 169 -41.78 5.06 -12.81
N GLU A 170 -43.01 5.57 -12.75
CA GLU A 170 -43.91 5.39 -11.61
C GLU A 170 -44.32 3.93 -11.39
N THR A 171 -44.50 3.19 -12.49
CA THR A 171 -44.82 1.76 -12.45
C THR A 171 -43.66 0.97 -11.85
N VAL A 172 -42.42 1.25 -12.27
CA VAL A 172 -41.20 0.62 -11.72
C VAL A 172 -41.04 0.96 -10.23
N LYS A 173 -41.31 2.21 -9.84
CA LYS A 173 -41.31 2.64 -8.43
C LYS A 173 -42.38 1.89 -7.60
N GLY A 174 -43.53 1.62 -8.20
CA GLY A 174 -44.59 0.80 -7.63
C GLY A 174 -44.14 -0.65 -7.38
N TRP A 175 -43.47 -1.27 -8.35
CA TRP A 175 -42.89 -2.62 -8.19
C TRP A 175 -41.91 -2.69 -7.02
N GLY A 176 -41.05 -1.68 -6.87
CA GLY A 176 -40.10 -1.61 -5.76
C GLY A 176 -40.72 -1.35 -4.39
N LYS A 177 -41.86 -0.65 -4.32
CA LYS A 177 -42.60 -0.47 -3.06
C LYS A 177 -43.21 -1.79 -2.59
N GLU A 178 -43.86 -2.51 -3.52
CA GLU A 178 -44.53 -3.77 -3.19
C GLU A 178 -43.51 -4.90 -2.93
N ALA A 179 -42.41 -4.95 -3.68
CA ALA A 179 -41.31 -5.88 -3.43
C ALA A 179 -40.75 -5.71 -2.00
N ARG A 180 -40.39 -4.46 -1.61
CA ARG A 180 -39.87 -4.19 -0.26
C ARG A 180 -40.84 -4.55 0.86
N LYS A 181 -42.15 -4.33 0.64
CA LYS A 181 -43.18 -4.73 1.62
C LYS A 181 -43.16 -6.24 1.85
N ARG A 182 -43.17 -7.03 0.79
CA ARG A 182 -43.14 -8.50 0.86
C ARG A 182 -41.86 -9.05 1.47
N ILE A 183 -40.70 -8.48 1.08
CA ILE A 183 -39.40 -8.87 1.64
C ILE A 183 -39.37 -8.63 3.16
N ARG A 184 -39.93 -7.49 3.62
CA ARG A 184 -40.02 -7.17 5.05
C ARG A 184 -40.95 -8.11 5.81
N GLU A 185 -42.09 -8.48 5.23
CA GLU A 185 -43.01 -9.46 5.82
C GLU A 185 -42.35 -10.84 5.94
N MET A 186 -41.57 -11.25 4.93
CA MET A 186 -40.80 -12.49 4.99
C MET A 186 -39.77 -12.49 6.12
N TYR A 187 -39.03 -11.40 6.28
CA TYR A 187 -38.01 -11.27 7.31
C TYR A 187 -38.59 -11.31 8.73
N LYS A 188 -39.75 -10.67 8.93
CA LYS A 188 -40.47 -10.75 10.21
C LYS A 188 -40.91 -12.18 10.52
N LYS A 189 -41.49 -12.88 9.54
CA LYS A 189 -41.95 -14.25 9.71
C LYS A 189 -40.80 -15.22 10.04
N SER A 190 -39.61 -15.01 9.48
CA SER A 190 -38.42 -15.82 9.80
C SER A 190 -37.78 -15.51 11.16
N LEU A 191 -38.21 -14.45 11.85
CA LEU A 191 -37.76 -14.13 13.21
C LEU A 191 -38.73 -14.63 14.29
N GLU A 192 -39.95 -15.00 13.89
CA GLU A 192 -41.02 -15.52 14.76
C GLU A 192 -41.11 -17.06 14.74
N GLU A 193 -40.42 -17.71 13.80
CA GLU A 193 -40.20 -19.18 13.69
C GLU A 193 -38.86 -19.56 14.34
#